data_AF-A0AAP5MB14-F1
#
_entry.id   AF-A0AAP5MB14-F1
#
_cell.length_a   1.000
_cell.length_b   1.000
_cell.length_c   1.000
_cell.angle_alpha   90.00
_cell.angle_beta   90.00
_cell.angle_gamma   90.00
#
_symmetry.space_group_name_H-M   'P 1'
#
loop_
_entity.id
_entity.type
_entity.pdbx_description
1 polymer ?
#
loop_
_entity_poly.entity_id
_entity_poly.type
_entity_poly.pdbx_seq_one_letter_code
_entity_poly.pdbx_strand_id
1 'polypeptide(L)' 'MTISKNNYQGLQKTLQSVKEQDSKIIEHIVIDGESDDGSKELLKSYTHCKKYVYFSEVDNGISSAFNKGLDRINGD' A
#
# COMPACT_ATOMS: atom_id res chain seq x y z
N MET A 1 3.89 -5.65 3.19
CA MET A 1 3.52 -4.25 3.46
C MET A 1 4.43 -3.34 2.64
N THR A 2 3.87 -2.27 2.06
CA THR A 2 4.57 -1.28 1.23
C THR A 2 4.29 0.12 1.77
N ILE A 3 5.31 0.98 1.84
CA ILE A 3 5.15 2.40 2.20
C ILE A 3 5.49 3.22 0.94
N SER A 4 4.61 4.15 0.56
CA SER A 4 4.77 4.97 -0.64
C SER A 4 4.38 6.42 -0.37
N LYS A 5 5.07 7.37 -1.00
CA LYS A 5 4.70 8.79 -1.03
C LYS A 5 5.19 9.40 -2.34
N ASN A 6 4.27 9.99 -3.11
CA ASN A 6 4.54 10.66 -4.39
C ASN A 6 5.46 9.83 -5.32
N ASN A 7 5.16 8.53 -5.44
CA ASN A 7 5.89 7.61 -6.29
C ASN A 7 4.95 6.68 -7.07
N TYR A 8 4.04 7.27 -7.84
CA TYR A 8 3.05 6.55 -8.65
C TYR A 8 3.69 5.43 -9.48
N GLN A 9 4.78 5.71 -10.19
CA GLN A 9 5.42 4.73 -11.08
C GLN A 9 6.03 3.55 -10.32
N GLY A 10 6.70 3.82 -9.19
CA GLY A 10 7.25 2.79 -8.33
C GLY A 10 6.16 1.95 -7.66
N LEU A 11 5.10 2.62 -7.21
CA LEU A 11 3.94 1.96 -6.61
C LEU A 11 3.22 1.04 -7.60
N GLN A 12 3.01 1.50 -8.84
CA GLN A 12 2.40 0.69 -9.90
C GLN A 12 3.21 -0.59 -10.17
N LYS A 13 4.52 -0.48 -10.31
CA LYS A 13 5.41 -1.64 -10.51
C LYS A 13 5.37 -2.59 -9.32
N THR A 14 5.33 -2.05 -8.10
CA THR A 14 5.26 -2.83 -6.86
C THR A 14 3.94 -3.62 -6.80
N LEU A 15 2.81 -2.96 -7.06
CA LEU A 15 1.49 -3.60 -7.08
C LEU A 15 1.40 -4.68 -8.15
N GLN A 16 1.95 -4.44 -9.34
CA GLN A 16 2.00 -5.45 -10.40
C GLN A 16 2.87 -6.65 -9.99
N SER A 17 4.05 -6.40 -9.43
CA SER A 17 4.94 -7.48 -8.95
C SER A 17 4.26 -8.32 -7.86
N VAL A 18 3.56 -7.69 -6.92
CA VAL A 18 2.80 -8.36 -5.87
C VAL A 18 1.63 -9.17 -6.45
N LYS A 19 0.95 -8.65 -7.49
CA LYS A 19 -0.13 -9.35 -8.18
C LYS A 19 0.33 -10.62 -8.89
N GLU A 20 1.55 -10.61 -9.41
CA GLU A 20 2.18 -11.72 -10.14
C GLU A 20 2.81 -12.77 -9.23
N GLN A 21 2.84 -12.56 -7.91
CA GLN A 21 3.39 -13.54 -6.97
C GLN A 21 2.45 -14.75 -6.81
N ASP A 22 3.01 -15.95 -7.01
CA ASP A 22 2.33 -17.27 -6.89
C ASP A 22 1.94 -17.65 -5.45
N SER A 23 2.42 -16.89 -4.45
CA SER A 23 2.22 -17.24 -3.04
C SER A 23 0.83 -16.82 -2.54
N LYS A 24 0.36 -17.52 -1.51
CA LYS A 24 -0.86 -17.23 -0.74
C LYS A 24 -0.73 -15.88 -0.01
N ILE A 25 -0.64 -14.77 -0.74
CA ILE A 25 -0.76 -13.45 -0.13
C ILE A 25 -2.18 -13.35 0.39
N ILE A 26 -2.30 -13.43 1.70
CA ILE A 26 -3.54 -13.26 2.46
C ILE A 26 -3.91 -11.77 2.42
N GLU A 27 -2.93 -10.90 2.68
CA GLU A 27 -3.12 -9.45 2.73
C GLU A 27 -1.84 -8.70 2.31
N HIS A 28 -1.99 -7.71 1.43
CA HIS A 28 -0.96 -6.75 1.06
C HIS A 28 -1.42 -5.34 1.46
N ILE A 29 -0.81 -4.83 2.54
CA ILE A 29 -1.08 -3.49 3.06
C ILE A 29 -0.16 -2.46 2.40
N VAL A 30 -0.75 -1.39 1.87
CA VAL A 30 -0.03 -0.20 1.40
C VAL A 30 -0.34 1.00 2.28
N ILE A 31 0.69 1.64 2.82
CA ILE A 31 0.56 2.92 3.55
C ILE A 31 1.05 4.03 2.61
N ASP A 32 0.14 4.93 2.26
CA ASP A 32 0.37 6.08 1.39
C ASP A 32 0.47 7.37 2.22
N GLY A 33 1.57 8.09 2.08
CA GLY A 33 1.86 9.31 2.84
C GLY A 33 1.16 10.57 2.31
N GLU A 34 -0.15 10.49 2.07
CA GLU A 34 -1.00 11.51 1.44
C GLU A 34 -0.48 11.98 0.08
N SER A 35 -0.33 11.05 -0.87
CA SER A 35 0.23 11.40 -2.18
C SER A 35 -0.72 12.28 -3.01
N ASP A 36 -0.18 13.15 -3.86
CA ASP A 36 -0.90 14.04 -4.78
C ASP A 36 -0.57 13.80 -6.26
N ASP A 37 0.17 12.73 -6.56
CA ASP A 37 0.69 12.38 -7.88
C ASP A 37 -0.14 11.32 -8.64
N GLY A 38 -1.35 11.02 -8.17
CA GLY A 38 -2.19 9.95 -8.71
C GLY A 38 -2.04 8.59 -7.99
N SER A 39 -1.13 8.46 -7.02
CA SER A 39 -0.95 7.21 -6.25
C SER A 39 -2.23 6.79 -5.51
N LYS A 40 -3.03 7.76 -5.03
CA LYS A 40 -4.30 7.48 -4.34
C LYS A 40 -5.34 6.88 -5.28
N GLU A 41 -5.45 7.42 -6.49
CA GLU A 41 -6.35 6.96 -7.54
C GLU A 41 -5.95 5.56 -8.02
N LEU A 42 -4.64 5.33 -8.15
CA LEU A 42 -4.10 4.00 -8.40
C LEU A 42 -4.52 3.01 -7.32
N LEU A 43 -4.28 3.33 -6.04
CA LEU A 43 -4.64 2.45 -4.93
C LEU A 43 -6.15 2.17 -4.85
N LYS A 44 -6.99 3.20 -5.07
CA LYS A 44 -8.44 3.05 -5.19
C LYS A 44 -8.81 2.02 -6.27
N SER A 45 -8.11 2.03 -7.39
CA SER A 45 -8.37 1.09 -8.48
C SER A 45 -8.05 -0.37 -8.11
N TYR A 46 -7.25 -0.65 -7.08
CA TYR A 46 -6.89 -2.01 -6.63
C TYR A 46 -7.79 -2.55 -5.50
N THR A 47 -8.69 -1.73 -4.94
CA THR A 47 -9.60 -2.11 -3.83
C THR A 47 -10.61 -3.20 -4.16
N HIS A 48 -10.88 -3.44 -5.44
CA HIS A 48 -11.78 -4.52 -5.88
C HIS A 48 -11.25 -5.91 -5.50
N CYS A 49 -9.95 -6.03 -5.20
CA CYS A 49 -9.34 -7.26 -4.74
C CYS A 49 -9.14 -7.21 -3.22
N LYS A 50 -9.84 -8.09 -2.48
CA LYS A 50 -9.77 -8.18 -1.00
C LYS A 50 -8.35 -8.39 -0.43
N LYS A 51 -7.40 -8.78 -1.28
CA LYS A 51 -5.99 -8.95 -0.92
C LYS A 51 -5.24 -7.63 -0.77
N TYR A 52 -5.75 -6.53 -1.31
CA TYR A 52 -5.09 -5.23 -1.26
C TYR A 52 -5.83 -4.30 -0.33
N VAL A 53 -5.17 -3.94 0.76
CA VAL A 53 -5.67 -2.96 1.72
C VAL A 53 -4.74 -1.77 1.65
N TYR A 54 -5.29 -0.55 1.62
CA TYR A 54 -4.45 0.64 1.68
C TYR A 54 -5.03 1.69 2.62
N PHE A 55 -4.12 2.52 3.13
CA PHE A 55 -4.44 3.66 3.96
C PHE A 55 -3.64 4.85 3.46
N SER A 56 -4.32 5.98 3.19
CA SER A 56 -3.65 7.22 2.78
C SER A 56 -3.82 8.24 3.90
N GLU A 57 -2.72 8.59 4.56
CA GLU A 57 -2.69 9.48 5.72
C GLU A 57 -1.41 10.31 5.75
N VAL A 58 -1.46 11.46 6.40
CA VAL A 58 -0.25 12.24 6.69
C VAL A 58 0.65 11.42 7.61
N ASP A 59 1.87 11.16 7.15
CA ASP A 59 2.91 10.48 7.91
C ASP A 59 4.07 11.43 8.17
N ASN A 60 4.53 11.48 9.44
CA ASN A 60 5.67 12.32 9.87
C ASN A 60 7.03 11.64 9.61
N GLY A 61 7.10 10.78 8.59
CA GLY A 61 8.29 9.99 8.22
C GLY A 61 8.04 8.49 8.16
N ILE A 62 9.04 7.75 7.68
CA ILE A 62 8.94 6.29 7.39
C ILE A 62 8.59 5.48 8.63
N SER A 63 9.17 5.79 9.80
CA SER A 63 8.89 5.08 11.06
C SER A 63 7.44 5.24 11.50
N SER A 64 6.85 6.41 11.29
CA SER A 64 5.43 6.65 11.58
C SER A 64 4.52 5.82 10.67
N ALA A 65 4.82 5.81 9.37
CA ALA A 65 4.08 5.02 8.40
C ALA A 65 4.17 3.51 8.69
N PHE A 66 5.34 3.05 9.11
CA PHE A 66 5.58 1.65 9.46
C PHE A 66 4.77 1.22 10.69
N ASN A 67 4.79 2.01 11.77
CA ASN A 67 4.02 1.71 12.99
C ASN A 67 2.51 1.65 12.71
N LYS A 68 1.98 2.61 11.94
CA LYS A 68 0.59 2.59 11.50
C LYS A 68 0.24 1.34 10.68
N GLY A 69 1.16 0.90 9.85
CA GLY A 69 1.02 -0.34 9.10
C GLY A 69 0.92 -1.55 10.03
N LEU A 70 1.82 -1.66 11.02
CA LEU A 70 1.79 -2.74 12.01
C LEU A 70 0.48 -2.80 12.81
N ASP A 71 -0.03 -1.64 13.26
CA ASP A 71 -1.29 -1.56 14.02
C ASP A 71 -2.51 -2.05 13.22
N ARG A 72 -2.39 -2.14 11.89
CA ARG A 72 -3.48 -2.49 10.97
C ARG A 72 -3.30 -3.85 10.31
N ILE A 73 -2.20 -4.55 10.58
CA ILE A 73 -2.03 -5.93 10.14
C ILE A 73 -2.93 -6.80 11.01
N ASN A 74 -3.94 -7.41 10.39
CA ASN A 74 -4.82 -8.35 11.08
C ASN A 74 -4.19 -9.74 11.27
N GLY A 75 -3.01 -9.98 10.68
CA GLY A 75 -2.10 -11.07 11.01
C GLY A 75 -2.73 -12.46 10.99
N ASP A 76 -2.91 -13.02 9.79
CA ASP A 76 -3.09 -14.46 9.56
C ASP A 76 -1.91 -15.00 8.74
#